data_AF-A0A9D2HN89-F1
#
_entry.id   AF-A0A9D2HN89-F1
#
_cell.length_a   1.000
_cell.length_b   1.000
_cell.length_c   1.000
_cell.angle_alpha   90.00
_cell.angle_beta   90.00
_cell.angle_gamma   90.00
#
_symmetry.space_group_name_H-M   'P 1'
#
loop_
_entity.id
_entity.type
_entity.pdbx_description
1 polymer ?
#
loop_
_entity_poly.entity_id
_entity_poly.type
_entity_poly.pdbx_seq_one_letter_code
_entity_poly.pdbx_strand_id
1 'polypeptide(L)'
;MSGAEHQSVYRQLNDDMREGLKRIYQQISEATSGQMLGCDEADHLFNEASDQLREVMEATEKATMSILEVVEKQLERQEESAEILAAVANGTATPGQVERLRAINNGLGDDLTTVLTTLSFQDITGQRIRKVVQALNRIEGTVVELYVSSGLFLDGAEKNPTKDAQELRDEVSRAVEDFRQSRTEHSQLKGPSSDGCSQNAIDDMLAQLGL
;
A
#
# COMPACT_ATOMS: atom_id res chain seq x y z
N MET A 1 19.98 -2.26 7.23
CA MET A 1 19.35 -0.95 7.44
C MET A 1 18.34 -1.12 8.56
N SER A 2 18.48 -0.36 9.64
CA SER A 2 17.76 -0.62 10.90
C SER A 2 16.31 -0.13 10.82
N GLY A 3 15.37 -0.80 11.48
CA GLY A 3 13.95 -0.38 11.53
C GLY A 3 13.74 1.06 12.03
N ALA A 4 14.71 1.61 12.78
CA ALA A 4 14.71 3.00 13.23
C ALA A 4 14.92 4.03 12.09
N GLU A 5 15.70 3.68 11.06
CA GLU A 5 15.94 4.56 9.91
C GLU A 5 14.71 4.65 9.00
N HIS A 6 13.98 3.53 8.83
CA HIS A 6 12.73 3.53 8.08
C HIS A 6 11.70 4.43 8.76
N GLN A 7 11.54 4.31 10.09
CA GLN A 7 10.57 5.12 10.82
C GLN A 7 10.88 6.63 10.81
N SER A 8 12.15 7.04 10.74
CA SER A 8 12.51 8.46 10.63
C SER A 8 12.22 9.02 9.22
N VAL A 9 12.49 8.23 8.18
CA VAL A 9 12.20 8.60 6.78
C VAL A 9 10.69 8.76 6.57
N TYR A 10 9.85 7.90 7.16
CA TYR A 10 8.39 8.04 7.04
C TYR A 10 7.83 9.23 7.79
N ARG A 11 8.36 9.55 8.99
CA ARG A 11 7.95 10.78 9.69
C ARG A 11 8.30 12.00 8.87
N GLN A 12 9.52 12.04 8.35
CA GLN A 12 10.00 13.15 7.54
C GLN A 12 9.16 13.31 6.25
N LEU A 13 8.86 12.19 5.55
CA LEU A 13 8.01 12.23 4.36
C LEU A 13 6.58 12.69 4.67
N ASN A 14 6.00 12.25 5.79
CA ASN A 14 4.66 12.65 6.21
C ASN A 14 4.63 14.15 6.60
N ASP A 15 5.67 14.63 7.29
CA ASP A 15 5.83 16.03 7.64
C ASP A 15 5.98 16.90 6.38
N ASP A 16 6.82 16.49 5.42
CA ASP A 16 7.02 17.19 4.15
C ASP A 16 5.72 17.24 3.32
N MET A 17 4.97 16.15 3.26
CA MET A 17 3.67 16.13 2.56
C MET A 17 2.64 17.03 3.24
N ARG A 18 2.52 16.99 4.58
CA ARG A 18 1.64 17.90 5.35
C ARG A 18 2.02 19.35 5.14
N GLU A 19 3.30 19.67 5.18
CA GLU A 19 3.77 21.02 4.97
C GLU A 19 3.48 21.48 3.53
N GLY A 20 3.65 20.60 2.54
CA GLY A 20 3.27 20.85 1.15
C GLY A 20 1.79 21.17 0.98
N LEU A 21 0.90 20.37 1.58
CA LEU A 21 -0.55 20.61 1.54
C LEU A 21 -0.95 21.89 2.24
N LYS A 22 -0.37 22.16 3.41
CA LYS A 22 -0.60 23.42 4.14
C LYS A 22 -0.17 24.62 3.32
N ARG A 23 0.99 24.56 2.65
CA ARG A 23 1.48 25.62 1.76
C ARG A 23 0.54 25.84 0.58
N ILE A 24 0.07 24.76 -0.06
CA ILE A 24 -0.92 24.82 -1.15
C ILE A 24 -2.21 25.50 -0.65
N TYR A 25 -2.71 25.10 0.52
CA TYR A 25 -3.88 25.71 1.15
C TYR A 25 -3.68 27.18 1.48
N GLN A 26 -2.53 27.54 2.04
CA GLN A 26 -2.22 28.92 2.43
C GLN A 26 -2.17 29.82 1.20
N GLN A 27 -1.42 29.42 0.16
CA GLN A 27 -1.32 30.16 -1.10
C GLN A 27 -2.68 30.33 -1.78
N ILE A 28 -3.52 29.31 -1.73
CA ILE A 28 -4.89 29.36 -2.26
C ILE A 28 -5.80 30.25 -1.41
N SER A 29 -5.74 30.17 -0.09
CA SER A 29 -6.57 30.99 0.82
C SER A 29 -6.18 32.47 0.83
N GLU A 30 -4.91 32.78 0.56
CA GLU A 30 -4.45 34.15 0.36
C GLU A 30 -5.00 34.73 -0.95
N ALA A 31 -5.23 33.87 -1.95
CA ALA A 31 -5.81 34.24 -3.25
C ALA A 31 -7.35 34.24 -3.26
N THR A 32 -8.02 33.41 -2.46
CA THR A 32 -9.49 33.33 -2.34
C THR A 32 -9.91 33.75 -0.94
N SER A 33 -10.61 34.89 -0.83
CA SER A 33 -10.92 35.62 0.41
C SER A 33 -11.48 34.77 1.58
N GLY A 34 -10.59 34.07 2.30
CA GLY A 34 -10.79 33.60 3.68
C GLY A 34 -11.60 32.33 3.91
N GLN A 35 -11.91 31.50 2.91
CA GLN A 35 -12.72 30.30 3.15
C GLN A 35 -11.89 29.02 3.25
N MET A 36 -11.53 28.65 4.49
CA MET A 36 -10.88 27.37 4.82
C MET A 36 -11.88 26.21 4.75
N LEU A 37 -12.15 25.69 3.56
CA LEU A 37 -12.93 24.46 3.39
C LEU A 37 -11.98 23.31 3.03
N GLY A 38 -11.86 22.31 3.90
CA GLY A 38 -11.28 20.99 3.61
C GLY A 38 -9.87 20.69 4.16
N CYS A 39 -9.18 21.64 4.81
CA CYS A 39 -7.83 21.41 5.33
C CYS A 39 -7.82 20.39 6.47
N ASP A 40 -8.80 20.47 7.38
CA ASP A 40 -8.92 19.54 8.50
C ASP A 40 -9.30 18.12 8.06
N GLU A 41 -10.14 18.00 7.03
CA GLU A 41 -10.55 16.70 6.47
C GLU A 41 -9.39 16.04 5.71
N ALA A 42 -8.67 16.80 4.89
CA ALA A 42 -7.48 16.31 4.21
C ALA A 42 -6.38 15.90 5.22
N ASP A 43 -6.08 16.73 6.23
CA ASP A 43 -5.12 16.41 7.30
C ASP A 43 -5.55 15.13 8.05
N HIS A 44 -6.84 14.96 8.35
CA HIS A 44 -7.34 13.75 9.00
C HIS A 44 -7.18 12.50 8.12
N LEU A 45 -7.56 12.57 6.84
CA LEU A 45 -7.41 11.48 5.88
C LEU A 45 -5.94 11.08 5.69
N PHE A 46 -5.02 12.04 5.73
CA PHE A 46 -3.58 11.78 5.66
C PHE A 46 -3.05 11.05 6.89
N ASN A 47 -3.45 11.49 8.08
CA ASN A 47 -3.06 10.82 9.32
C ASN A 47 -3.61 9.39 9.35
N GLU A 48 -4.88 9.21 8.99
CA GLU A 48 -5.49 7.89 8.90
C GLU A 48 -4.77 6.97 7.89
N ALA A 49 -4.49 7.47 6.69
CA ALA A 49 -3.74 6.72 5.67
C ALA A 49 -2.34 6.33 6.16
N SER A 50 -1.65 7.24 6.84
CA SER A 50 -0.30 7.00 7.39
C SER A 50 -0.32 5.94 8.49
N ASP A 51 -1.32 5.97 9.38
CA ASP A 51 -1.49 4.98 10.44
C ASP A 51 -1.83 3.60 9.86
N GLN A 52 -2.72 3.55 8.86
CA GLN A 52 -3.05 2.30 8.16
C GLN A 52 -1.82 1.68 7.47
N LEU A 53 -0.97 2.48 6.84
CA LEU A 53 0.28 1.98 6.24
C LEU A 53 1.26 1.46 7.29
N ARG A 54 1.37 2.10 8.45
CA ARG A 54 2.21 1.63 9.55
C ARG A 54 1.74 0.27 10.07
N GLU A 55 0.44 0.13 10.31
CA GLU A 55 -0.14 -1.15 10.74
C GLU A 55 0.07 -2.26 9.71
N VAL A 56 0.00 -1.94 8.40
CA VAL A 56 0.35 -2.87 7.32
C VAL A 56 1.79 -3.34 7.45
N MET A 57 2.74 -2.41 7.62
CA MET A 57 4.16 -2.74 7.73
C MET A 57 4.44 -3.64 8.93
N GLU A 58 3.94 -3.28 10.11
CA GLU A 58 4.11 -4.06 11.34
C GLU A 58 3.51 -5.48 11.19
N ALA A 59 2.33 -5.60 10.58
CA ALA A 59 1.72 -6.89 10.32
C ALA A 59 2.54 -7.73 9.33
N THR A 60 3.02 -7.13 8.24
CA THR A 60 3.89 -7.82 7.26
C THR A 60 5.21 -8.27 7.88
N GLU A 61 5.86 -7.43 8.69
CA GLU A 61 7.12 -7.76 9.35
C GLU A 61 6.94 -8.91 10.32
N LYS A 62 5.94 -8.81 11.20
CA LYS A 62 5.64 -9.85 12.20
C LYS A 62 5.32 -11.18 11.54
N ALA A 63 4.47 -11.17 10.51
CA ALA A 63 4.11 -12.39 9.81
C ALA A 63 5.31 -13.00 9.07
N THR A 64 6.14 -12.17 8.43
CA THR A 64 7.35 -12.62 7.75
C THR A 64 8.32 -13.27 8.74
N MET A 65 8.55 -12.65 9.90
CA MET A 65 9.40 -13.19 10.96
C MET A 65 8.88 -14.56 11.43
N SER A 66 7.58 -14.67 11.74
CA SER A 66 6.98 -15.93 12.17
C SER A 66 7.06 -17.03 11.10
N ILE A 67 6.91 -16.68 9.81
CA ILE A 67 7.07 -17.65 8.72
C ILE A 67 8.53 -18.11 8.62
N LEU A 68 9.49 -17.19 8.72
CA LEU A 68 10.92 -17.51 8.68
C LEU A 68 11.31 -18.45 9.82
N GLU A 69 10.87 -18.18 11.06
CA GLU A 69 11.13 -19.05 12.21
C GLU A 69 10.61 -20.48 11.99
N VAL A 70 9.41 -20.63 11.40
CA VAL A 70 8.85 -21.96 11.10
C VAL A 70 9.64 -22.66 10.00
N VAL A 71 10.04 -21.93 8.96
CA VAL A 71 10.83 -22.48 7.85
C VAL A 71 12.22 -22.90 8.31
N GLU A 72 12.91 -22.09 9.14
CA GLU A 72 14.21 -22.43 9.73
C GLU A 72 14.12 -23.73 10.54
N LYS A 73 13.12 -23.82 11.42
CA LYS A 73 12.83 -25.03 12.19
C LYS A 73 12.55 -26.24 11.28
N GLN A 74 11.87 -26.05 10.14
CA GLN A 74 11.63 -27.13 9.18
C GLN A 74 12.90 -27.57 8.46
N LEU A 75 13.83 -26.66 8.14
CA LEU A 75 15.11 -26.99 7.52
C LEU A 75 15.96 -27.87 8.45
N GLU A 76 16.08 -27.50 9.73
CA GLU A 76 16.80 -28.31 10.73
C GLU A 76 16.19 -29.71 10.89
N ARG A 77 14.86 -29.78 10.95
CA ARG A 77 14.13 -31.05 11.04
C ARG A 77 14.26 -31.90 9.78
N GLN A 78 14.38 -31.27 8.61
CA GLN A 78 14.56 -31.95 7.34
C GLN A 78 15.95 -32.58 7.24
N GLU A 79 16.98 -31.89 7.73
CA GLU A 79 18.34 -32.43 7.84
C GLU A 79 18.38 -33.62 8.81
N GLU A 80 17.82 -33.47 10.02
CA GLU A 80 17.71 -34.56 11.01
C GLU A 80 16.96 -35.79 10.44
N SER A 81 15.86 -35.53 9.72
CA SER A 81 15.08 -36.58 9.05
C SER A 81 15.91 -37.33 8.00
N ALA A 82 16.74 -36.62 7.22
CA ALA A 82 17.60 -37.21 6.21
C ALA A 82 18.65 -38.16 6.82
N GLU A 83 19.28 -37.76 7.93
CA GLU A 83 20.24 -38.60 8.66
C GLU A 83 19.57 -39.88 9.18
N ILE A 84 18.37 -39.75 9.76
CA ILE A 84 17.61 -40.90 10.26
C ILE A 84 17.20 -41.83 9.11
N LEU A 85 16.74 -41.28 7.98
CA LEU A 85 16.39 -42.07 6.80
C LEU A 85 17.59 -42.85 6.25
N ALA A 86 18.79 -42.27 6.26
CA ALA A 86 20.02 -42.97 5.88
C ALA A 86 20.33 -44.14 6.84
N ALA A 87 20.17 -43.95 8.15
CA ALA A 87 20.33 -45.03 9.12
C ALA A 87 19.28 -46.14 8.93
N VAL A 88 18.04 -45.78 8.58
CA VAL A 88 16.98 -46.76 8.27
C VAL A 88 17.35 -47.57 7.03
N ALA A 89 17.80 -46.91 5.95
CA ALA A 89 18.21 -47.58 4.71
C ALA A 89 19.38 -48.55 4.93
N ASN A 90 20.31 -48.21 5.83
CA ASN A 90 21.46 -49.03 6.18
C ASN A 90 21.14 -50.12 7.23
N GLY A 91 19.91 -50.17 7.74
CA GLY A 91 19.50 -51.11 8.78
C GLY A 91 20.13 -50.86 10.16
N THR A 92 20.68 -49.66 10.39
CA THR A 92 21.36 -49.26 11.63
C THR A 92 20.52 -48.33 12.51
N ALA A 93 19.31 -47.95 12.07
CA ALA A 93 18.42 -47.08 12.82
C ALA A 93 17.96 -47.70 14.15
N THR A 94 18.02 -46.89 15.19
CA THR A 94 17.50 -47.26 16.52
C THR A 94 15.98 -47.03 16.60
N PRO A 95 15.25 -47.71 17.50
CA PRO A 95 13.83 -47.44 17.73
C PRO A 95 13.55 -45.97 18.10
N GLY A 96 14.47 -45.33 18.83
CA GLY A 96 14.36 -43.90 19.18
C GLY A 96 14.44 -42.98 17.97
N GLN A 97 15.30 -43.28 16.99
CA GLN A 97 15.38 -42.53 15.74
C GLN A 97 14.10 -42.68 14.90
N VAL A 98 13.53 -43.87 14.84
CA VAL A 98 12.25 -44.10 14.13
C VAL A 98 11.11 -43.31 14.77
N GLU A 99 11.06 -43.26 16.11
CA GLU A 99 10.04 -42.45 16.82
C GLU A 99 10.28 -40.95 16.61
N ARG A 100 11.54 -40.51 16.59
CA ARG A 100 11.89 -39.12 16.29
C ARG A 100 11.47 -38.72 14.88
N LEU A 101 11.68 -39.59 13.88
CA LEU A 101 11.23 -39.37 12.51
C LEU A 101 9.70 -39.24 12.43
N ARG A 102 8.96 -40.08 13.17
CA ARG A 102 7.51 -39.98 13.29
C ARG A 102 7.09 -38.63 13.89
N ALA A 103 7.78 -38.19 14.95
CA ALA A 103 7.51 -36.90 15.58
C ALA A 103 7.79 -35.70 14.65
N ILE A 104 8.89 -35.74 13.89
CA ILE A 104 9.21 -34.73 12.86
C ILE A 104 8.10 -34.67 11.82
N ASN A 105 7.68 -35.82 11.28
CA ASN A 105 6.64 -35.89 10.26
C ASN A 105 5.28 -35.39 10.77
N ASN A 106 4.91 -35.70 12.02
CA ASN A 106 3.68 -35.18 12.62
C ASN A 106 3.77 -33.66 12.82
N GLY A 107 4.91 -33.16 13.31
CA GLY A 107 5.13 -31.73 13.52
C GLY A 107 5.15 -30.91 12.23
N LEU A 108 5.45 -31.52 11.08
CA LEU A 108 5.42 -30.86 9.77
C LEU A 108 4.01 -30.32 9.44
N GLY A 109 2.97 -31.08 9.75
CA GLY A 109 1.59 -30.66 9.50
C GLY A 109 1.19 -29.43 10.31
N ASP A 110 1.59 -29.39 11.59
CA ASP A 110 1.34 -28.25 12.49
C ASP A 110 2.11 -27.00 12.04
N ASP A 111 3.36 -27.18 11.63
CA ASP A 111 4.23 -26.11 11.13
C ASP A 111 3.65 -25.52 9.83
N LEU A 112 3.22 -26.34 8.86
CA LEU A 112 2.58 -25.86 7.64
C LEU A 112 1.24 -25.17 7.91
N THR A 113 0.44 -25.67 8.86
CA THR A 113 -0.80 -25.02 9.30
C THR A 113 -0.52 -23.65 9.90
N THR A 114 0.56 -23.52 10.67
CA THR A 114 1.03 -22.26 11.24
C THR A 114 1.42 -21.26 10.15
N VAL A 115 2.17 -21.70 9.13
CA VAL A 115 2.52 -20.86 7.97
C VAL A 115 1.26 -20.38 7.23
N LEU A 116 0.34 -21.29 6.90
CA LEU A 116 -0.92 -20.95 6.21
C LEU A 116 -1.76 -19.96 7.02
N THR A 117 -1.87 -20.17 8.33
CA THR A 117 -2.61 -19.29 9.22
C THR A 117 -1.92 -17.93 9.31
N THR A 118 -0.60 -17.90 9.36
CA THR A 118 0.17 -16.66 9.42
C THR A 118 -0.06 -15.85 8.16
N LEU A 119 0.07 -16.45 6.96
CA LEU A 119 -0.17 -15.83 5.65
C LEU A 119 -1.56 -15.17 5.50
N SER A 120 -2.55 -15.54 6.31
CA SER A 120 -3.86 -14.86 6.32
C SER A 120 -3.79 -13.36 6.65
N PHE A 121 -2.69 -12.88 7.24
CA PHE A 121 -2.44 -11.44 7.45
C PHE A 121 -2.60 -10.63 6.15
N GLN A 122 -2.33 -11.26 5.00
CA GLN A 122 -2.32 -10.62 3.70
C GLN A 122 -3.71 -10.07 3.32
N ASP A 123 -4.80 -10.72 3.74
CA ASP A 123 -6.16 -10.20 3.50
C ASP A 123 -6.40 -8.90 4.27
N ILE A 124 -6.06 -8.89 5.56
CA ILE A 124 -6.17 -7.70 6.41
C ILE A 124 -5.31 -6.57 5.86
N THR A 125 -4.07 -6.88 5.47
CA THR A 125 -3.16 -5.92 4.83
C THR A 125 -3.76 -5.37 3.52
N GLY A 126 -4.34 -6.22 2.68
CA GLY A 126 -5.00 -5.80 1.45
C GLY A 126 -6.19 -4.87 1.71
N GLN A 127 -6.99 -5.13 2.74
CA GLN A 127 -8.08 -4.24 3.15
C GLN A 127 -7.56 -2.87 3.62
N ARG A 128 -6.47 -2.83 4.40
CA ARG A 128 -5.87 -1.59 4.87
C ARG A 128 -5.29 -0.76 3.73
N ILE A 129 -4.57 -1.39 2.79
CA ILE A 129 -4.07 -0.73 1.58
C ILE A 129 -5.24 -0.12 0.78
N ARG A 130 -6.36 -0.84 0.64
CA ARG A 130 -7.55 -0.28 -0.03
C ARG A 130 -8.06 0.99 0.66
N LYS A 131 -8.09 1.05 1.99
CA LYS A 131 -8.47 2.26 2.74
C LYS A 131 -7.51 3.42 2.47
N VAL A 132 -6.21 3.16 2.47
CA VAL A 132 -5.16 4.15 2.15
C VAL A 132 -5.37 4.73 0.76
N VAL A 133 -5.57 3.87 -0.24
CA VAL A 133 -5.82 4.30 -1.64
C VAL A 133 -7.08 5.17 -1.72
N GLN A 134 -8.16 4.78 -1.03
CA GLN A 134 -9.38 5.59 -0.99
C GLN A 134 -9.18 6.96 -0.34
N ALA A 135 -8.40 7.03 0.76
CA ALA A 135 -8.07 8.29 1.43
C ALA A 135 -7.26 9.20 0.49
N LEU A 136 -6.24 8.65 -0.18
CA LEU A 136 -5.43 9.40 -1.16
C LEU A 136 -6.27 9.93 -2.34
N ASN A 137 -7.21 9.12 -2.86
CA ASN A 137 -8.11 9.57 -3.94
C ASN A 137 -9.02 10.72 -3.49
N ARG A 138 -9.48 10.71 -2.22
CA ARG A 138 -10.29 11.81 -1.67
C ARG A 138 -9.46 13.08 -1.52
N ILE A 139 -8.27 12.97 -0.94
CA ILE A 139 -7.30 14.06 -0.83
C ILE A 139 -7.02 14.67 -2.20
N GLU A 140 -6.70 13.84 -3.20
CA GLU A 140 -6.42 14.29 -4.56
C GLU A 140 -7.63 15.04 -5.13
N GLY A 141 -8.84 14.54 -4.88
CA GLY A 141 -10.08 15.24 -5.21
C GLY A 141 -10.17 16.63 -4.57
N THR A 142 -9.92 16.74 -3.27
CA THR A 142 -9.96 18.01 -2.54
C THR A 142 -8.93 19.00 -3.07
N VAL A 143 -7.68 18.56 -3.31
CA VAL A 143 -6.60 19.42 -3.84
C VAL A 143 -6.91 19.90 -5.26
N VAL A 144 -7.42 19.02 -6.12
CA VAL A 144 -7.85 19.40 -7.47
C VAL A 144 -9.01 20.39 -7.42
N GLU A 145 -10.00 20.17 -6.56
CA GLU A 145 -11.14 21.06 -6.36
C GLU A 145 -10.70 22.45 -5.88
N LEU A 146 -9.74 22.52 -4.96
CA LEU A 146 -9.09 23.78 -4.54
C LEU A 146 -8.32 24.45 -5.67
N TYR A 147 -7.56 23.70 -6.46
CA TYR A 147 -6.77 24.26 -7.55
C TYR A 147 -7.67 24.83 -8.66
N VAL A 148 -8.69 24.07 -9.06
CA VAL A 148 -9.67 24.49 -10.08
C VAL A 148 -10.51 25.65 -9.58
N SER A 149 -11.00 25.60 -8.35
CA SER A 149 -11.75 26.70 -7.75
C SER A 149 -10.92 27.97 -7.67
N SER A 150 -9.66 27.89 -7.24
CA SER A 150 -8.77 29.06 -7.16
C SER A 150 -8.42 29.63 -8.52
N GLY A 151 -8.08 28.77 -9.49
CA GLY A 151 -7.76 29.20 -10.86
C GLY A 151 -8.94 29.86 -11.55
N LEU A 152 -10.15 29.32 -11.40
CA LEU A 152 -11.37 29.89 -11.96
C LEU A 152 -11.84 31.15 -11.20
N PHE A 153 -11.63 31.22 -9.86
CA PHE A 153 -11.90 32.44 -9.10
C PHE A 153 -10.98 33.59 -9.51
N LEU A 154 -9.67 33.33 -9.65
CA LEU A 154 -8.69 34.32 -10.11
C LEU A 154 -9.00 34.80 -11.54
N ASP A 155 -9.24 33.87 -12.48
CA ASP A 155 -9.51 34.21 -13.88
C ASP A 155 -10.88 34.90 -14.06
N GLY A 156 -11.88 34.50 -13.27
CA GLY A 156 -13.21 35.10 -13.24
C GLY A 156 -13.24 36.51 -12.63
N ALA A 157 -12.49 36.73 -11.55
CA ALA A 157 -12.36 38.03 -10.90
C ALA A 157 -11.58 39.03 -11.76
N GLU A 158 -10.57 38.60 -12.51
CA GLU A 158 -9.83 39.45 -13.45
C GLU A 158 -10.62 39.79 -14.72
N LYS A 159 -11.38 38.84 -15.27
CA LYS A 159 -12.05 39.00 -16.58
C LYS A 159 -13.48 39.55 -16.50
N ASN A 160 -14.21 39.38 -15.38
CA ASN A 160 -15.59 39.84 -15.25
C ASN A 160 -15.94 40.27 -13.81
N PRO A 161 -15.69 41.53 -13.42
CA PRO A 161 -15.92 42.05 -12.05
C PRO A 161 -17.40 42.12 -11.62
N THR A 162 -18.34 41.77 -12.50
CA THR A 162 -19.80 41.92 -12.31
C THR A 162 -20.55 40.60 -12.25
N LYS A 163 -19.88 39.45 -12.44
CA LYS A 163 -20.50 38.13 -12.23
C LYS A 163 -20.74 37.91 -10.74
N ASP A 164 -21.92 37.41 -10.39
CA ASP A 164 -22.27 37.14 -8.99
C ASP A 164 -21.41 35.98 -8.44
N ALA A 165 -21.01 36.07 -7.18
CA ALA A 165 -20.13 35.08 -6.54
C ALA A 165 -20.76 33.68 -6.52
N GLN A 166 -22.08 33.60 -6.64
CA GLN A 166 -22.84 32.37 -6.74
C GLN A 166 -22.68 31.69 -8.11
N GLU A 167 -22.69 32.44 -9.21
CA GLU A 167 -22.55 31.89 -10.57
C GLU A 167 -21.13 31.37 -10.83
N LEU A 168 -20.12 32.07 -10.30
CA LEU A 168 -18.72 31.61 -10.34
C LEU A 168 -18.53 30.30 -9.57
N ARG A 169 -19.22 30.12 -8.45
CA ARG A 169 -19.20 28.87 -7.68
C ARG A 169 -19.86 27.72 -8.45
N ASP A 170 -20.99 27.96 -9.10
CA ASP A 170 -21.68 26.92 -9.89
C ASP A 170 -20.84 26.49 -11.11
N GLU A 171 -20.12 27.42 -11.73
CA GLU A 171 -19.20 27.16 -12.85
C GLU A 171 -17.99 26.32 -12.40
N VAL A 172 -17.42 26.64 -11.24
CA VAL A 172 -16.36 25.85 -10.58
C VAL A 172 -16.83 24.43 -10.26
N SER A 173 -18.00 24.28 -9.64
CA SER A 173 -18.52 22.97 -9.24
C SER A 173 -18.73 22.05 -10.46
N ARG A 174 -19.25 22.58 -11.58
CA ARG A 174 -19.41 21.82 -12.82
C ARG A 174 -18.08 21.40 -13.43
N ALA A 175 -17.08 22.29 -13.46
CA ALA A 175 -15.76 21.97 -14.00
C ALA A 175 -15.05 20.89 -13.17
N VAL A 176 -15.23 20.91 -11.85
CA VAL A 176 -14.71 19.88 -10.93
C VAL A 176 -15.41 18.54 -11.16
N GLU A 177 -16.73 18.53 -11.37
CA GLU A 177 -17.49 17.31 -11.68
C GLU A 177 -17.07 16.68 -13.01
N ASP A 178 -16.88 17.48 -14.05
CA ASP A 178 -16.47 17.02 -15.38
C ASP A 178 -15.04 16.41 -15.33
N PHE A 179 -14.14 17.05 -14.60
CA PHE A 179 -12.80 16.51 -14.33
C PHE A 179 -12.85 15.19 -13.54
N ARG A 180 -13.70 15.09 -12.51
CA ARG A 180 -13.89 13.83 -11.75
C ARG A 180 -14.39 12.70 -12.66
N GLN A 181 -15.34 12.97 -13.56
CA GLN A 181 -15.87 11.96 -14.49
C GLN A 181 -14.79 11.45 -15.45
N SER A 182 -14.02 12.34 -16.07
CA SER A 182 -12.93 11.97 -16.98
C SER A 182 -11.84 11.09 -16.31
N ARG A 183 -11.56 11.31 -15.02
CA ARG A 183 -10.55 10.52 -14.28
C ARG A 183 -11.04 9.13 -13.92
N THR A 184 -12.34 8.97 -13.67
CA THR A 184 -12.93 7.67 -13.29
C THR A 184 -12.88 6.67 -14.44
N GLU A 185 -12.94 7.15 -15.69
CA GLU A 185 -12.74 6.32 -16.90
C GLU A 185 -11.28 5.84 -17.06
N HIS A 186 -10.30 6.60 -16.55
CA HIS A 186 -8.88 6.27 -16.62
C HIS A 186 -8.30 5.58 -15.36
N SER A 187 -9.02 5.59 -14.23
CA SER A 187 -8.58 5.07 -12.92
C SER A 187 -8.93 3.59 -12.69
N GLN A 188 -9.04 2.79 -13.76
CA GLN A 188 -9.01 1.34 -13.58
C GLN A 188 -7.58 0.96 -13.18
N LEU A 189 -7.35 0.87 -11.87
CA LEU A 189 -6.21 0.17 -11.30
C LEU A 189 -6.15 -1.21 -11.95
N LYS A 190 -5.21 -1.41 -12.89
CA LYS A 190 -4.85 -2.74 -13.34
C LYS A 190 -4.26 -3.47 -12.14
N GLY A 191 -5.10 -4.20 -11.42
CA GLY A 191 -4.63 -5.23 -10.51
C GLY A 191 -3.78 -6.25 -11.27
N PRO A 192 -3.08 -7.17 -10.58
CA PRO A 192 -2.45 -8.31 -11.24
C PRO A 192 -3.55 -9.01 -12.04
N SER A 193 -3.51 -8.80 -13.35
CA SER A 193 -4.52 -9.30 -14.25
C SER A 193 -4.32 -10.80 -14.28
N SER A 194 -5.41 -11.56 -14.21
CA SER A 194 -5.41 -13.01 -14.39
C SER A 194 -4.86 -13.45 -15.75
N ASP A 195 -4.64 -12.50 -16.67
CA ASP A 195 -3.72 -12.64 -17.78
C ASP A 195 -2.29 -12.50 -17.26
N GLY A 196 -1.73 -13.63 -16.82
CA GLY A 196 -0.33 -13.73 -16.45
C GLY A 196 0.55 -13.05 -17.49
N CYS A 197 1.56 -12.30 -17.01
CA CYS A 197 2.56 -11.59 -17.81
C CYS A 197 2.75 -12.28 -19.17
N SER A 198 2.20 -11.70 -20.23
CA SER A 198 2.33 -12.31 -21.56
C SER A 198 3.82 -12.45 -21.82
N GLN A 199 4.28 -13.68 -22.01
CA GLN A 199 5.67 -14.04 -22.31
C GLN A 199 6.27 -13.10 -23.38
N ASN A 200 5.44 -12.65 -24.32
CA ASN A 200 5.73 -11.68 -25.37
C ASN A 200 6.31 -10.34 -24.86
N ALA A 201 5.88 -9.84 -23.70
CA ALA A 201 6.39 -8.59 -23.13
C ALA A 201 7.80 -8.76 -22.52
N ILE A 202 8.15 -9.99 -22.11
CA ILE A 202 9.49 -10.35 -21.64
C ILE A 202 10.42 -10.52 -22.85
N ASP A 203 9.94 -11.18 -23.91
CA ASP A 203 10.70 -11.38 -25.14
C ASP A 203 10.99 -10.03 -25.85
N ASP A 204 10.04 -9.08 -25.83
CA ASP A 204 10.24 -7.74 -26.37
C ASP A 204 11.27 -6.91 -25.57
N MET A 205 11.34 -7.09 -24.24
CA MET A 205 12.37 -6.45 -23.41
C MET A 205 13.75 -7.06 -23.66
N LEU A 206 13.85 -8.38 -23.85
CA LEU A 206 15.12 -9.05 -24.16
C LEU A 206 15.65 -8.62 -25.53
N ALA A 207 14.78 -8.53 -26.52
CA ALA A 207 15.12 -8.05 -27.86
C ALA A 207 15.60 -6.59 -27.86
N GLN A 208 15.04 -5.71 -27.03
CA GLN A 208 15.48 -4.32 -26.89
C GLN A 208 16.83 -4.17 -26.16
N LEU A 209 17.21 -5.15 -25.33
CA LEU A 209 18.50 -5.18 -24.64
C LEU A 209 19.59 -5.90 -25.43
N GLY A 210 19.27 -6.41 -26.63
CA GLY A 210 20.24 -7.02 -27.55
C GLY A 210 20.74 -8.40 -27.12
N LEU A 211 19.92 -9.16 -26.38
CA LEU A 211 20.11 -10.58 -26.10
C LEU A 211 19.08 -11.43 -26.84
#